data_AF-A0A803NUR2-F1
#
_entry.id   AF-A0A803NUR2-F1
#
_cell.length_a   1.000
_cell.length_b   1.000
_cell.length_c   1.000
_cell.angle_alpha   90.00
_cell.angle_beta   90.00
_cell.angle_gamma   90.00
#
_symmetry.space_group_name_H-M   'P 1'
#
loop_
_entity.id
_entity.type
_entity.pdbx_description
1 polymer ?
#
loop_
_entity_poly.entity_id
_entity_poly.type
_entity_poly.pdbx_seq_one_letter_code
_entity_poly.pdbx_strand_id
1 'polypeptide(L)'
;MKLIDFGLSDFIRPEERLNDIVGSAYYVAPEVLHRSYSLEADIWSIGVITYILLCGSRPFWARTESGIFRAVLRADPSFDDLPWPSVSQEAKDFVKRLLNKDYRKRMSAVQALSHLWLRSDTRPVPLDILIYKLVKSYLHASPFKRAALKALSKALTEDELVYLRAQYRLLDSDEGHISLRNFEMALLQNSTDATRESRVPDILNAMEPLSYRQMDFEEFCAAAISTHQLEAVDRWEQIASTAYEHFQLEGNRVISVEELARELSLGPSAYGILREWINSDGKLSLLGYTKYLHGVRSSNTRHH
;
A
#
# COMPACT_ATOMS: atom_id res chain seq x y z
N MET A 1 13.25 21.25 11.74
CA MET A 1 12.18 21.66 10.80
C MET A 1 10.86 21.67 11.56
N LYS A 2 9.96 22.61 11.29
CA LYS A 2 8.60 22.63 11.83
C LYS A 2 7.63 22.80 10.66
N LEU A 3 6.54 22.03 10.63
CA LEU A 3 5.45 22.23 9.67
C LEU A 3 4.60 23.41 10.15
N ILE A 4 4.15 24.22 9.20
CA ILE A 4 3.33 25.42 9.43
C ILE A 4 2.21 25.47 8.39
N ASP A 5 1.28 26.41 8.57
CA ASP A 5 0.17 26.69 7.66
C ASP A 5 -0.81 25.52 7.47
N PHE A 6 -1.57 25.25 8.53
CA PHE A 6 -2.65 24.26 8.54
C PHE A 6 -3.97 24.83 8.01
N GLY A 7 -3.96 25.94 7.25
CA GLY A 7 -5.17 26.57 6.72
C GLY A 7 -5.94 25.72 5.71
N LEU A 8 -5.29 24.72 5.12
CA LEU A 8 -5.88 23.73 4.20
C LEU A 8 -5.92 22.31 4.78
N SER A 9 -5.57 22.12 6.05
CA SER A 9 -5.62 20.78 6.66
C SER A 9 -7.04 20.39 7.02
N ASP A 10 -7.36 19.09 6.88
CA ASP A 10 -8.68 18.55 7.23
C ASP A 10 -8.56 17.23 8.01
N PHE A 11 -9.61 16.89 8.74
CA PHE A 11 -9.74 15.61 9.43
C PHE A 11 -10.40 14.60 8.51
N ILE A 12 -9.68 13.52 8.19
CA ILE A 12 -10.19 12.46 7.31
C ILE A 12 -10.53 11.22 8.15
N ARG A 13 -11.77 10.72 8.02
CA ARG A 13 -12.17 9.44 8.62
C ARG A 13 -11.57 8.25 7.85
N PRO A 14 -11.45 7.06 8.48
CA PRO A 14 -11.04 5.86 7.75
C PRO A 14 -11.94 5.63 6.51
N GLU A 15 -11.32 5.36 5.35
CA GLU A 15 -11.97 5.17 4.04
C GLU A 15 -12.61 6.43 3.40
N GLU A 16 -12.59 7.57 4.08
CA GLU A 16 -13.03 8.84 3.49
C GLU A 16 -12.01 9.36 2.47
N ARG A 17 -12.54 9.90 1.37
CA ARG A 17 -11.74 10.55 0.32
C ARG A 17 -12.28 11.96 0.07
N LEU A 18 -11.37 12.92 0.05
CA LEU A 18 -11.65 14.32 -0.20
C LEU A 18 -11.81 14.58 -1.70
N ASN A 19 -12.63 15.58 -2.04
CA ASN A 19 -13.01 15.91 -3.41
C ASN A 19 -12.65 17.34 -3.84
N ASP A 20 -12.11 18.15 -2.95
CA ASP A 20 -11.65 19.50 -3.28
C ASP A 20 -10.34 19.48 -4.06
N ILE A 21 -10.15 20.49 -4.93
CA ILE A 21 -8.86 20.70 -5.60
C ILE A 21 -8.13 21.81 -4.83
N VAL A 22 -7.20 21.39 -3.97
CA VAL A 22 -6.42 22.28 -3.11
C VAL A 22 -4.93 21.99 -3.21
N GLY A 23 -4.11 22.91 -2.70
CA GLY A 23 -2.65 22.83 -2.72
C GLY A 23 -2.01 23.67 -3.81
N SER A 24 -0.68 23.81 -3.75
CA SER A 24 0.07 24.56 -4.77
C SER A 24 0.39 23.68 -5.97
N ALA A 25 0.27 24.24 -7.19
CA ALA A 25 0.35 23.48 -8.43
C ALA A 25 1.58 22.58 -8.62
N TYR A 26 2.72 22.93 -8.01
CA TYR A 26 3.95 22.14 -8.12
C TYR A 26 3.98 20.91 -7.21
N TYR A 27 3.22 20.88 -6.12
CA TYR A 27 3.23 19.81 -5.12
C TYR A 27 1.97 18.96 -5.16
N VAL A 28 0.95 19.36 -5.92
CA VAL A 28 -0.34 18.66 -5.99
C VAL A 28 -0.20 17.24 -6.55
N ALA A 29 -0.85 16.28 -5.89
CA ALA A 29 -0.86 14.89 -6.32
C ALA A 29 -1.84 14.64 -7.49
N PRO A 30 -1.60 13.65 -8.37
CA PRO A 30 -2.49 13.33 -9.48
C PRO A 30 -3.94 13.07 -9.06
N GLU A 31 -4.14 12.39 -7.93
CA GLU A 31 -5.46 12.02 -7.41
C GLU A 31 -6.25 13.20 -6.83
N VAL A 32 -5.58 14.29 -6.41
CA VAL A 32 -6.24 15.55 -6.01
C VAL A 32 -6.91 16.18 -7.23
N LEU A 33 -6.25 16.15 -8.39
CA LEU A 33 -6.82 16.62 -9.65
C LEU A 33 -8.02 15.76 -10.12
N HIS A 34 -8.07 14.51 -9.68
CA HIS A 34 -9.21 13.62 -9.88
C HIS A 34 -10.29 13.75 -8.80
N ARG A 35 -10.15 14.67 -7.84
CA ARG A 35 -11.11 14.89 -6.75
C ARG A 35 -11.39 13.64 -5.93
N SER A 36 -10.36 12.82 -5.71
CA SER A 36 -10.47 11.61 -4.90
C SER A 36 -9.14 11.27 -4.27
N TYR A 37 -8.82 11.94 -3.16
CA TYR A 37 -7.54 11.80 -2.48
C TYR A 37 -7.72 11.57 -0.98
N SER A 38 -6.66 11.08 -0.34
CA SER A 38 -6.55 10.92 1.10
C SER A 38 -5.10 11.22 1.50
N LEU A 39 -4.63 10.65 2.61
CA LEU A 39 -3.30 10.88 3.19
C LEU A 39 -2.13 10.63 2.22
N GLU A 40 -2.33 9.83 1.17
CA GLU A 40 -1.28 9.54 0.20
C GLU A 40 -0.85 10.79 -0.59
N ALA A 41 -1.72 11.80 -0.73
CA ALA A 41 -1.41 13.04 -1.44
C ALA A 41 -0.27 13.84 -0.77
N ASP A 42 -0.18 13.80 0.56
CA ASP A 42 0.92 14.42 1.29
C ASP A 42 2.24 13.73 1.01
N ILE A 43 2.22 12.40 0.83
CA ILE A 43 3.41 11.62 0.50
C ILE A 43 3.96 12.01 -0.88
N TRP A 44 3.08 12.27 -1.85
CA TRP A 44 3.49 12.80 -3.15
C TRP A 44 4.17 14.16 -3.00
N SER A 45 3.58 15.06 -2.21
CA SER A 45 4.15 16.38 -1.94
C SER A 45 5.55 16.28 -1.33
N ILE A 46 5.75 15.35 -0.37
CA ILE A 46 7.06 15.02 0.20
C ILE A 46 8.01 14.48 -0.87
N GLY A 47 7.52 13.65 -1.80
CA GLY A 47 8.29 13.16 -2.95
C GLY A 47 8.78 14.30 -3.84
N VAL A 48 7.92 15.27 -4.14
CA VAL A 48 8.29 16.46 -4.92
C VAL A 48 9.35 17.29 -4.19
N ILE A 49 9.16 17.55 -2.89
CA ILE A 49 10.12 18.28 -2.06
C ILE A 49 11.47 17.54 -2.04
N THR A 50 11.45 16.22 -1.84
CA THR A 50 12.67 15.40 -1.81
C THR A 50 13.40 15.44 -3.15
N TYR A 51 12.67 15.33 -4.26
CA TYR A 51 13.23 15.48 -5.61
C TYR A 51 13.94 16.84 -5.76
N ILE A 52 13.28 17.93 -5.36
CA ILE A 52 13.85 19.30 -5.43
C ILE A 52 15.09 19.42 -4.54
N LEU A 53 15.08 18.85 -3.33
CA LEU A 53 16.23 18.92 -2.42
C LEU A 53 17.46 18.18 -2.98
N LEU A 54 17.27 17.09 -3.72
CA LEU A 54 18.36 16.28 -4.28
C LEU A 54 18.96 16.88 -5.56
N CYS A 55 18.15 17.48 -6.43
CA CYS A 55 18.61 17.95 -7.75
C CYS A 55 18.46 19.45 -8.01
N GLY A 56 17.78 20.20 -7.14
CA GLY A 56 17.51 21.63 -7.31
C GLY A 56 16.47 21.97 -8.38
N SER A 57 15.87 20.97 -9.05
CA SER A 57 14.88 21.16 -10.12
C SER A 57 13.52 20.55 -9.77
N ARG A 58 12.47 20.98 -10.48
CA ARG A 58 11.10 20.50 -10.26
C ARG A 58 10.86 19.23 -11.09
N PRO A 59 10.24 18.18 -10.53
CA PRO A 59 9.97 16.95 -11.28
C PRO A 59 8.98 17.16 -12.43
N PHE A 60 8.04 18.12 -12.26
CA PHE A 60 7.05 18.48 -13.26
C PHE A 60 7.07 19.99 -13.49
N TRP A 61 7.29 20.41 -14.73
CA TRP A 61 7.42 21.82 -15.09
C TRP A 61 6.73 22.13 -16.41
N ALA A 62 6.01 23.24 -16.43
CA ALA A 62 5.49 23.87 -17.65
C ALA A 62 5.32 25.37 -17.41
N ARG A 63 5.13 26.14 -18.50
CA ARG A 63 4.93 27.60 -18.43
C ARG A 63 3.59 28.01 -17.83
N THR A 64 2.60 27.13 -17.86
CA THR A 64 1.24 27.38 -17.36
C THR A 64 0.84 26.31 -16.35
N GLU A 65 -0.04 26.68 -15.43
CA GLU A 65 -0.59 25.76 -14.42
C GLU A 65 -1.26 24.53 -15.06
N SER A 66 -2.08 24.73 -16.10
CA SER A 66 -2.68 23.63 -16.85
C SER A 66 -1.64 22.72 -17.51
N GLY A 67 -0.48 23.28 -17.90
CA GLY A 67 0.65 22.51 -18.40
C GLY A 67 1.30 21.65 -17.31
N ILE A 68 1.44 22.20 -16.10
CA ILE A 68 1.97 21.49 -14.93
C ILE A 68 1.04 20.34 -14.56
N PHE A 69 -0.27 20.58 -14.48
CA PHE A 69 -1.26 19.53 -14.21
C PHE A 69 -1.20 18.41 -15.25
N ARG A 70 -1.05 18.77 -16.53
CA ARG A 70 -0.87 17.77 -17.59
C ARG A 70 0.40 16.94 -17.39
N ALA A 71 1.51 17.57 -16.98
CA ALA A 71 2.76 16.86 -16.67
C ALA A 71 2.60 15.93 -15.45
N VAL A 72 2.00 16.43 -14.35
CA VAL A 72 1.69 15.64 -13.15
C VAL A 72 0.84 14.40 -13.49
N LEU A 73 -0.11 14.52 -14.42
CA LEU A 73 -0.95 13.40 -14.83
C LEU A 73 -0.25 12.43 -15.79
N ARG A 74 0.63 12.90 -16.69
CA ARG A 74 1.08 12.10 -17.86
C ARG A 74 2.58 11.84 -17.98
N ALA A 75 3.41 12.72 -17.45
CA ALA A 75 4.87 12.62 -17.57
C ALA A 75 5.47 11.96 -16.33
N ASP A 76 6.58 11.25 -16.49
CA ASP A 76 7.37 10.72 -15.37
C ASP A 76 8.53 11.66 -15.04
N PRO A 77 8.97 11.74 -13.77
CA PRO A 77 10.13 12.54 -13.39
C PRO A 77 11.42 11.99 -14.04
N SER A 78 12.29 12.89 -14.50
CA SER A 78 13.62 12.54 -15.04
C SER A 78 14.58 12.18 -13.90
N PHE A 79 15.33 11.09 -14.06
CA PHE A 79 16.44 10.73 -13.15
C PHE A 79 17.76 10.58 -13.91
N ASP A 80 17.84 11.14 -15.12
CA ASP A 80 18.98 11.03 -16.01
C ASP A 80 19.84 12.30 -16.01
N ASP A 81 19.21 13.45 -15.80
CA ASP A 81 19.88 14.75 -15.79
C ASP A 81 20.72 14.95 -14.52
N LEU A 82 21.81 15.72 -14.64
CA LEU A 82 22.64 16.07 -13.48
C LEU A 82 21.80 16.75 -12.38
N PRO A 83 22.00 16.42 -11.09
CA PRO A 83 23.04 15.55 -10.53
C PRO A 83 22.62 14.07 -10.35
N TRP A 84 21.48 13.63 -10.89
CA TRP A 84 20.95 12.29 -10.62
C TRP A 84 21.91 11.13 -10.89
N PRO A 85 22.75 11.13 -11.94
CA PRO A 85 23.75 10.08 -12.12
C PRO A 85 24.68 9.87 -10.90
N SER A 86 24.92 10.91 -10.10
CA SER A 86 25.75 10.87 -8.88
C SER A 86 24.99 10.56 -7.59
N VAL A 87 23.66 10.63 -7.62
CA VAL A 87 22.78 10.33 -6.47
C VAL A 87 22.68 8.81 -6.27
N SER A 88 22.69 8.35 -5.03
CA SER A 88 22.64 6.92 -4.70
C SER A 88 21.36 6.24 -5.21
N GLN A 89 21.42 4.94 -5.47
CA GLN A 89 20.26 4.20 -6.00
C GLN A 89 19.11 4.13 -4.98
N GLU A 90 19.43 4.05 -3.69
CA GLU A 90 18.47 4.02 -2.60
C GLU A 90 17.69 5.34 -2.52
N ALA A 91 18.35 6.47 -2.78
CA ALA A 91 17.70 7.79 -2.82
C ALA A 91 16.76 7.92 -4.02
N LYS A 92 17.18 7.41 -5.20
CA LYS A 92 16.33 7.38 -6.40
C LYS A 92 15.11 6.49 -6.21
N ASP A 93 15.31 5.27 -5.68
CA ASP A 93 14.23 4.35 -5.35
C ASP A 93 13.25 4.98 -4.36
N PHE A 94 13.75 5.62 -3.31
CA PHE A 94 12.93 6.36 -2.36
C PHE A 94 12.02 7.39 -3.07
N VAL A 95 12.60 8.24 -3.92
CA VAL A 95 11.83 9.27 -4.64
C VAL A 95 10.84 8.65 -5.63
N LYS A 96 11.22 7.61 -6.38
CA LYS A 96 10.32 6.87 -7.28
C LYS A 96 9.10 6.31 -6.54
N ARG A 97 9.32 5.73 -5.37
CA ARG A 97 8.25 5.15 -4.54
C ARG A 97 7.33 6.20 -3.92
N LEU A 98 7.80 7.42 -3.67
CA LEU A 98 6.96 8.55 -3.25
C LEU A 98 6.21 9.19 -4.42
N LEU A 99 6.83 9.28 -5.60
CA LEU A 99 6.26 9.87 -6.82
C LEU A 99 5.54 8.85 -7.71
N ASN A 100 5.05 7.74 -7.13
CA ASN A 100 4.21 6.81 -7.86
C ASN A 100 2.82 7.45 -8.10
N LYS A 101 2.40 7.50 -9.37
CA LYS A 101 1.12 8.09 -9.77
C LYS A 101 -0.08 7.28 -9.27
N ASP A 102 0.06 5.97 -9.10
CA ASP A 102 -0.96 5.16 -8.44
C ASP A 102 -0.76 5.28 -6.92
N TYR A 103 -1.65 6.01 -6.26
CA TYR A 103 -1.57 6.27 -4.82
C TYR A 103 -1.52 4.97 -3.99
N ARG A 104 -2.07 3.85 -4.48
CA ARG A 104 -2.05 2.55 -3.77
C ARG A 104 -0.66 1.90 -3.78
N LYS A 105 0.15 2.26 -4.77
CA LYS A 105 1.53 1.81 -4.93
C LYS A 105 2.51 2.68 -4.13
N ARG A 106 2.07 3.87 -3.72
CA ARG A 106 2.87 4.83 -2.95
C ARG A 106 3.11 4.31 -1.53
N MET A 107 4.30 4.56 -0.99
CA MET A 107 4.60 4.25 0.41
C MET A 107 3.72 5.07 1.35
N SER A 108 3.42 4.54 2.54
CA SER A 108 2.97 5.38 3.66
C SER A 108 4.14 6.20 4.22
N ALA A 109 3.85 7.22 5.03
CA ALA A 109 4.89 7.97 5.74
C ALA A 109 5.76 7.05 6.63
N VAL A 110 5.15 6.06 7.28
CA VAL A 110 5.84 5.14 8.18
C VAL A 110 6.75 4.18 7.39
N GLN A 111 6.28 3.69 6.25
CA GLN A 111 7.10 2.90 5.33
C GLN A 111 8.27 3.72 4.78
N ALA A 112 8.04 4.99 4.43
CA ALA A 112 9.09 5.90 3.98
C ALA A 112 10.17 6.12 5.06
N LEU A 113 9.79 6.26 6.34
CA LEU A 113 10.75 6.33 7.46
C LEU A 113 11.57 5.05 7.64
N SER A 114 11.01 3.91 7.24
CA SER A 114 11.67 2.59 7.31
C SER A 114 12.51 2.26 6.07
N HIS A 115 12.51 3.14 5.06
CA HIS A 115 13.22 2.93 3.80
C HIS A 115 14.73 2.88 3.99
N LEU A 116 15.44 2.03 3.24
CA LEU A 116 16.90 1.87 3.33
C LEU A 116 17.67 3.21 3.28
N TRP A 117 17.17 4.17 2.50
CA TRP A 117 17.79 5.49 2.37
C TRP A 117 17.71 6.36 3.65
N LEU A 118 16.65 6.23 4.46
CA LEU A 118 16.42 7.04 5.67
C LEU A 118 16.58 6.28 6.97
N ARG A 119 16.49 4.94 6.90
CA ARG A 119 16.49 4.05 8.05
C ARG A 119 17.75 4.30 8.88
N SER A 120 17.52 4.48 10.18
CA SER A 120 18.57 4.64 11.18
C SER A 120 18.12 3.88 12.41
N ASP A 121 19.02 3.08 13.00
CA ASP A 121 18.71 2.27 14.18
C ASP A 121 18.28 3.11 15.40
N THR A 122 18.58 4.41 15.36
CA THR A 122 18.25 5.37 16.43
C THR A 122 16.84 5.95 16.35
N ARG A 123 16.10 5.77 15.25
CA ARG A 123 14.78 6.38 15.06
C ARG A 123 13.68 5.31 15.15
N PRO A 124 12.79 5.40 16.16
CA PRO A 124 11.69 4.45 16.26
C PRO A 124 10.74 4.64 15.08
N VAL A 125 10.33 3.52 14.49
CA VAL A 125 9.27 3.50 13.47
C VAL A 125 7.94 3.62 14.23
N PRO A 126 7.08 4.60 13.93
CA PRO A 126 5.77 4.71 14.58
C PRO A 126 4.82 3.61 14.12
N LEU A 127 3.73 3.40 14.87
CA LEU A 127 2.67 2.47 14.48
C LEU A 127 1.96 2.98 13.22
N ASP A 128 1.86 2.14 12.18
CA ASP A 128 1.18 2.49 10.93
C ASP A 128 -0.27 2.00 10.95
N ILE A 129 -1.20 2.94 10.77
CA ILE A 129 -2.63 2.62 10.68
C ILE A 129 -2.98 1.78 9.44
N LEU A 130 -2.13 1.79 8.41
CA LEU A 130 -2.27 0.92 7.24
C LEU A 130 -2.29 -0.56 7.65
N ILE A 131 -1.55 -0.96 8.68
CA ILE A 131 -1.52 -2.35 9.18
C ILE A 131 -2.92 -2.80 9.60
N TYR A 132 -3.66 -1.96 10.33
CA TYR A 132 -5.02 -2.29 10.77
C TYR A 132 -5.96 -2.47 9.58
N LYS A 133 -5.84 -1.61 8.56
CA LYS A 133 -6.64 -1.71 7.32
C LYS A 133 -6.34 -3.01 6.56
N LEU A 134 -5.07 -3.37 6.41
CA LEU A 134 -4.66 -4.57 5.68
C LEU A 134 -5.07 -5.84 6.44
N VAL A 135 -4.83 -5.89 7.76
CA VAL A 135 -5.24 -7.02 8.60
C VAL A 135 -6.76 -7.19 8.60
N LYS A 136 -7.53 -6.11 8.71
CA LYS A 136 -9.00 -6.15 8.54
C LYS A 136 -9.38 -6.78 7.20
N SER A 137 -8.79 -6.32 6.10
CA SER A 137 -9.09 -6.85 4.76
C SER A 137 -8.76 -8.35 4.67
N TYR A 138 -7.63 -8.77 5.23
CA TYR A 138 -7.23 -10.17 5.31
C TYR A 138 -8.20 -11.03 6.13
N LEU A 139 -8.75 -10.50 7.23
CA LEU A 139 -9.74 -11.20 8.06
C LEU A 139 -11.09 -11.39 7.38
N HIS A 140 -11.44 -10.55 6.42
CA HIS A 140 -12.62 -10.75 5.58
C HIS A 140 -12.34 -11.55 4.30
N ALA A 141 -11.06 -11.74 3.95
CA ALA A 141 -10.68 -12.50 2.78
C ALA A 141 -10.99 -14.00 2.91
N SER A 142 -11.31 -14.63 1.77
CA SER A 142 -11.56 -16.07 1.67
C SER A 142 -10.30 -16.88 2.01
N PRO A 143 -10.43 -18.16 2.37
CA PRO A 143 -9.27 -19.04 2.57
C PRO A 143 -8.36 -19.09 1.34
N PHE A 144 -8.91 -19.02 0.13
CA PHE A 144 -8.14 -19.03 -1.11
C PHE A 144 -7.32 -17.75 -1.29
N LYS A 145 -7.91 -16.57 -1.00
CA LYS A 145 -7.21 -15.29 -0.99
C LYS A 145 -6.12 -15.23 0.07
N ARG A 146 -6.37 -15.77 1.26
CA ARG A 146 -5.36 -15.85 2.33
C ARG A 146 -4.18 -16.72 1.96
N ALA A 147 -4.44 -17.89 1.37
CA ALA A 147 -3.38 -18.77 0.86
C ALA A 147 -2.52 -18.05 -0.21
N ALA A 148 -3.14 -17.26 -1.09
CA ALA A 148 -2.43 -16.47 -2.07
C ALA A 148 -1.53 -15.39 -1.44
N LEU A 149 -2.03 -14.67 -0.43
CA LEU A 149 -1.26 -13.65 0.30
C LEU A 149 -0.15 -14.27 1.18
N LYS A 150 -0.38 -15.44 1.76
CA LYS A 150 0.65 -16.19 2.51
C LYS A 150 1.78 -16.66 1.61
N ALA A 151 1.46 -17.12 0.40
CA ALA A 151 2.47 -17.44 -0.59
C ALA A 151 3.27 -16.19 -1.02
N LEU A 152 2.61 -15.02 -1.10
CA LEU A 152 3.27 -13.76 -1.39
C LEU A 152 4.21 -13.30 -0.26
N SER A 153 3.81 -13.43 1.00
CA SER A 153 4.68 -13.06 2.13
C SER A 153 5.92 -13.96 2.22
N LYS A 154 5.80 -15.25 1.90
CA LYS A 154 6.94 -16.20 1.87
C LYS A 154 8.00 -15.87 0.81
N ALA A 155 7.62 -15.19 -0.27
CA ALA A 155 8.54 -14.77 -1.32
C ALA A 155 9.39 -13.54 -0.96
N LEU A 156 9.07 -12.87 0.16
CA LEU A 156 9.78 -11.67 0.59
C LEU A 156 11.09 -12.01 1.29
N THR A 157 12.08 -11.16 1.07
CA THR A 157 13.39 -11.24 1.75
C THR A 157 13.36 -10.58 3.12
N GLU A 158 14.35 -10.88 3.96
CA GLU A 158 14.49 -10.26 5.29
C GLU A 158 14.51 -8.73 5.24
N ASP A 159 15.14 -8.14 4.21
CA ASP A 159 15.17 -6.69 4.03
C ASP A 159 13.80 -6.08 3.74
N GLU A 160 12.90 -6.81 3.06
CA GLU A 160 11.51 -6.38 2.85
C GLU A 160 10.65 -6.53 4.08
N LEU A 161 10.95 -7.55 4.88
CA LEU A 161 10.23 -7.84 6.11
C LEU A 161 10.60 -6.88 7.25
N VAL A 162 11.64 -6.05 7.11
CA VAL A 162 12.07 -5.06 8.12
C VAL A 162 10.90 -4.22 8.62
N TYR A 163 10.13 -3.63 7.71
CA TYR A 163 9.01 -2.76 8.05
C TYR A 163 7.94 -3.55 8.83
N LEU A 164 7.55 -4.73 8.32
CA LEU A 164 6.55 -5.57 8.98
C LEU A 164 7.04 -6.06 10.35
N ARG A 165 8.31 -6.41 10.48
CA ARG A 165 8.92 -6.82 11.74
C ARG A 165 8.94 -5.68 12.76
N ALA A 166 9.18 -4.45 12.33
CA ALA A 166 9.07 -3.27 13.18
C ALA A 166 7.62 -3.08 13.67
N GLN A 167 6.64 -3.17 12.77
CA GLN A 167 5.22 -3.06 13.13
C GLN A 167 4.77 -4.18 14.07
N TYR A 168 5.18 -5.41 13.81
CA TYR A 168 4.87 -6.57 14.65
C TYR A 168 5.39 -6.40 16.08
N ARG A 169 6.61 -5.88 16.24
CA ARG A 169 7.19 -5.59 17.56
C ARG A 169 6.41 -4.53 18.33
N LEU A 170 5.87 -3.51 17.66
CA LEU A 170 5.06 -2.47 18.29
C LEU A 170 3.71 -2.98 18.81
N LEU A 171 3.22 -4.09 18.26
CA LEU A 171 2.01 -4.74 18.76
C LEU A 171 2.28 -5.51 20.07
N ASP A 172 3.55 -5.69 20.46
CA ASP A 172 3.95 -6.37 21.70
C ASP A 172 3.38 -7.80 21.78
N SER A 173 3.95 -8.72 21.00
CA SER A 173 3.47 -10.11 20.91
C SER A 173 3.64 -10.84 22.25
N ASP A 174 2.53 -11.30 22.82
CA ASP A 174 2.54 -12.22 23.96
C ASP A 174 2.93 -13.62 23.46
N GLU A 175 4.04 -14.18 23.95
CA GLU A 175 4.50 -15.55 23.60
C GLU A 175 4.69 -15.81 22.10
N GLY A 176 4.98 -14.78 21.30
CA GLY A 176 5.21 -14.90 19.85
C GLY A 176 3.92 -14.88 19.02
N HIS A 177 2.79 -14.51 19.63
CA HIS A 177 1.53 -14.32 18.95
C HIS A 177 0.93 -12.93 19.24
N ILE A 178 0.18 -12.39 18.29
CA ILE A 178 -0.60 -11.16 18.47
C ILE A 178 -2.09 -11.49 18.43
N SER A 179 -2.84 -10.85 19.32
CA SER A 179 -4.29 -10.97 19.50
C SER A 179 -4.97 -9.62 19.33
N LEU A 180 -6.32 -9.59 19.34
CA LEU A 180 -7.08 -8.33 19.33
C LEU A 180 -6.62 -7.37 20.43
N ARG A 181 -6.34 -7.88 21.64
CA ARG A 181 -5.86 -7.07 22.77
C ARG A 181 -4.55 -6.35 22.46
N ASN A 182 -3.64 -7.00 21.75
CA ASN A 182 -2.36 -6.41 21.36
C ASN A 182 -2.57 -5.23 20.40
N PHE A 183 -3.47 -5.39 19.42
CA PHE A 183 -3.89 -4.29 18.54
C PHE A 183 -4.58 -3.14 19.31
N GLU A 184 -5.47 -3.45 20.26
CA GLU A 184 -6.12 -2.44 21.10
C GLU A 184 -5.11 -1.64 21.92
N MET A 185 -4.22 -2.34 22.63
CA MET A 185 -3.21 -1.73 23.48
C MET A 185 -2.23 -0.87 22.67
N ALA A 186 -1.73 -1.38 21.55
CA ALA A 186 -0.81 -0.64 20.70
C ALA A 186 -1.47 0.62 20.12
N LEU A 187 -2.72 0.53 19.65
CA LEU A 187 -3.44 1.68 19.12
C LEU A 187 -3.71 2.73 20.21
N LEU A 188 -4.09 2.31 21.41
CA LEU A 188 -4.31 3.23 22.54
C LEU A 188 -3.01 3.89 23.01
N GLN A 189 -1.89 3.17 23.05
CA GLN A 189 -0.59 3.72 23.47
C GLN A 189 0.00 4.70 22.45
N ASN A 190 -0.24 4.49 21.16
CA ASN A 190 0.35 5.29 20.08
C ASN A 190 -0.58 6.37 19.52
N SER A 191 -1.82 6.48 20.03
CA SER A 191 -2.79 7.50 19.60
C SER A 191 -2.62 8.80 20.37
N THR A 192 -2.76 9.92 19.67
CA THR A 192 -2.94 11.25 20.28
C THR A 192 -4.35 11.38 20.84
N ASP A 193 -4.57 12.28 21.80
CA ASP A 193 -5.88 12.48 22.42
C ASP A 193 -6.99 12.77 21.39
N ALA A 194 -6.71 13.60 20.38
CA ALA A 194 -7.64 13.88 19.28
C ALA A 194 -7.99 12.62 18.45
N THR A 195 -7.03 11.70 18.27
CA THR A 195 -7.30 10.45 17.54
C THR A 195 -8.06 9.41 18.38
N ARG A 196 -7.86 9.41 19.70
CA ARG A 196 -8.58 8.50 20.63
C ARG A 196 -10.08 8.72 20.61
N GLU A 197 -10.51 9.97 20.55
CA GLU A 197 -11.94 10.31 20.60
C GLU A 197 -12.65 10.10 19.25
N SER A 198 -11.93 10.26 18.13
CA SER A 198 -12.55 10.36 16.80
C SER A 198 -12.38 9.12 15.90
N ARG A 199 -11.29 8.35 16.04
CA ARG A 199 -10.92 7.30 15.08
C ARG A 199 -10.69 5.92 15.71
N VAL A 200 -10.16 5.89 16.93
CA VAL A 200 -9.82 4.62 17.61
C VAL A 200 -11.03 3.69 17.73
N PRO A 201 -12.23 4.13 18.15
CA PRO A 201 -13.39 3.22 18.26
C PRO A 201 -13.75 2.53 16.95
N ASP A 202 -13.74 3.27 15.83
CA ASP A 202 -14.07 2.72 14.51
C ASP A 202 -13.04 1.69 14.04
N ILE A 203 -11.75 1.95 14.32
CA ILE A 203 -10.66 1.03 13.98
C ILE A 203 -10.77 -0.25 14.83
N LEU A 204 -11.06 -0.14 16.12
CA LEU A 204 -11.16 -1.30 17.01
C LEU A 204 -12.39 -2.15 16.69
N ASN A 205 -13.55 -1.53 16.46
CA ASN A 205 -14.76 -2.23 16.02
C ASN A 205 -14.50 -3.01 14.72
N ALA A 206 -13.72 -2.43 13.80
CA ALA A 206 -13.34 -3.10 12.56
C ALA A 206 -12.41 -4.31 12.76
N MET A 207 -11.77 -4.44 13.91
CA MET A 207 -10.86 -5.53 14.25
C MET A 207 -11.53 -6.64 15.07
N GLU A 208 -12.84 -6.52 15.38
CA GLU A 208 -13.64 -7.54 16.08
C GLU A 208 -13.41 -8.99 15.56
N PRO A 209 -13.23 -9.27 14.25
CA PRO A 209 -12.95 -10.63 13.78
C PRO A 209 -11.67 -11.28 14.36
N LEU A 210 -10.77 -10.51 14.99
CA LEU A 210 -9.61 -11.04 15.73
C LEU A 210 -9.95 -11.59 17.12
N SER A 211 -11.15 -11.36 17.65
CA SER A 211 -11.49 -11.70 19.05
C SER A 211 -11.19 -13.16 19.42
N TYR A 212 -11.23 -14.07 18.45
CA TYR A 212 -11.01 -15.51 18.65
C TYR A 212 -9.80 -16.04 17.88
N ARG A 213 -8.89 -15.15 17.43
CA ARG A 213 -7.75 -15.51 16.61
C ARG A 213 -6.46 -14.93 17.17
N GLN A 214 -5.40 -15.68 16.96
CA GLN A 214 -4.04 -15.25 17.19
C GLN A 214 -3.24 -15.39 15.89
N MET A 215 -2.29 -14.50 15.68
CA MET A 215 -1.41 -14.51 14.51
C MET A 215 0.04 -14.62 14.98
N ASP A 216 0.76 -15.62 14.47
CA ASP A 216 2.22 -15.60 14.52
C ASP A 216 2.77 -14.55 13.53
N PHE A 217 4.09 -14.44 13.48
CA PHE A 217 4.74 -13.49 12.57
C PHE A 217 4.48 -13.80 11.09
N GLU A 218 4.39 -15.07 10.69
CA GLU A 218 4.16 -15.44 9.28
C GLU A 218 2.75 -15.04 8.82
N GLU A 219 1.75 -15.35 9.65
CA GLU A 219 0.36 -15.01 9.40
C GLU A 219 0.16 -13.49 9.44
N PHE A 220 0.83 -12.79 10.35
CA PHE A 220 0.85 -11.33 10.36
C PHE A 220 1.44 -10.76 9.07
N CYS A 221 2.55 -11.30 8.57
CA CYS A 221 3.13 -10.86 7.31
C CYS A 221 2.14 -11.06 6.16
N ALA A 222 1.47 -12.22 6.08
CA ALA A 222 0.44 -12.46 5.07
C ALA A 222 -0.73 -11.46 5.18
N ALA A 223 -1.10 -11.07 6.40
CA ALA A 223 -2.20 -10.15 6.67
C ALA A 223 -1.85 -8.68 6.44
N ALA A 224 -0.57 -8.31 6.56
CA ALA A 224 -0.11 -6.92 6.58
C ALA A 224 0.68 -6.48 5.34
N ILE A 225 0.81 -7.34 4.32
CA ILE A 225 1.39 -6.95 3.03
C ILE A 225 0.37 -6.21 2.14
N SER A 226 0.86 -5.25 1.37
CA SER A 226 0.09 -4.61 0.30
C SER A 226 0.63 -5.05 -1.05
N THR A 227 -0.19 -5.78 -1.81
CA THR A 227 0.15 -6.21 -3.18
C THR A 227 0.50 -5.02 -4.07
N HIS A 228 -0.23 -3.90 -3.94
CA HIS A 228 0.03 -2.71 -4.74
C HIS A 228 1.39 -2.08 -4.45
N GLN A 229 1.79 -2.02 -3.18
CA GLN A 229 3.08 -1.45 -2.80
C GLN A 229 4.25 -2.36 -3.20
N LEU A 230 4.06 -3.68 -3.17
CA LEU A 230 5.06 -4.64 -3.67
C LEU A 230 5.21 -4.57 -5.19
N GLU A 231 4.12 -4.33 -5.93
CA GLU A 231 4.14 -4.10 -7.37
C GLU A 231 4.90 -2.82 -7.78
N ALA A 232 5.17 -1.93 -6.82
CA ALA A 232 5.96 -0.71 -7.03
C ALA A 232 7.48 -0.94 -6.94
N VAL A 233 7.90 -2.11 -6.45
CA VAL A 233 9.32 -2.45 -6.26
C VAL A 233 9.88 -3.03 -7.57
N ASP A 234 11.11 -2.65 -7.92
CA ASP A 234 11.77 -3.07 -9.16
C ASP A 234 11.82 -4.61 -9.34
N ARG A 235 11.87 -5.36 -8.24
CA ARG A 235 11.91 -6.84 -8.24
C ARG A 235 10.55 -7.54 -8.15
N TRP A 236 9.47 -6.83 -8.45
CA TRP A 236 8.11 -7.39 -8.38
C TRP A 236 7.95 -8.69 -9.17
N GLU A 237 8.55 -8.79 -10.36
CA GLU A 237 8.44 -9.98 -11.20
C GLU A 237 9.03 -11.22 -10.53
N GLN A 238 10.19 -11.08 -9.88
CA GLN A 238 10.82 -12.15 -9.12
C GLN A 238 9.97 -12.53 -7.90
N ILE A 239 9.48 -11.54 -7.15
CA ILE A 239 8.60 -11.77 -5.99
C ILE A 239 7.35 -12.53 -6.43
N ALA A 240 6.69 -12.09 -7.49
CA ALA A 240 5.46 -12.71 -8.00
C ALA A 240 5.69 -14.14 -8.49
N SER A 241 6.82 -14.41 -9.16
CA SER A 241 7.18 -15.75 -9.62
C SER A 241 7.42 -16.70 -8.44
N THR A 242 8.28 -16.32 -7.49
CA THR A 242 8.56 -17.13 -6.29
C THR A 242 7.30 -17.33 -5.45
N ALA A 243 6.48 -16.30 -5.30
CA ALA A 243 5.21 -16.39 -4.59
C ALA A 243 4.25 -17.38 -5.27
N TYR A 244 4.21 -17.40 -6.60
CA TYR A 244 3.39 -18.35 -7.34
C TYR A 244 3.88 -19.79 -7.17
N GLU A 245 5.19 -20.03 -7.09
CA GLU A 245 5.74 -21.36 -6.78
C GLU A 245 5.29 -21.85 -5.40
N HIS A 246 5.36 -21.00 -4.37
CA HIS A 246 4.82 -21.32 -3.05
C HIS A 246 3.30 -21.57 -3.11
N PHE A 247 2.58 -20.74 -3.86
CA PHE A 247 1.14 -20.89 -4.01
C PHE A 247 0.78 -22.22 -4.69
N GLN A 248 1.53 -22.65 -5.70
CA GLN A 248 1.32 -23.92 -6.38
C GLN A 248 1.39 -25.13 -5.45
N LEU A 249 2.26 -25.08 -4.45
CA LEU A 249 2.45 -26.18 -3.49
C LEU A 249 1.36 -26.21 -2.41
N GLU A 250 0.98 -25.04 -1.88
CA GLU A 250 0.19 -24.98 -0.63
C GLU A 250 -1.23 -24.43 -0.80
N GLY A 251 -1.55 -23.77 -1.91
CA GLY A 251 -2.79 -22.98 -2.03
C GLY A 251 -3.52 -23.03 -3.37
N ASN A 252 -2.83 -23.36 -4.47
CA ASN A 252 -3.41 -23.33 -5.82
C ASN A 252 -4.22 -24.59 -6.07
N ARG A 253 -5.48 -24.54 -5.62
CA ARG A 253 -6.49 -25.56 -5.88
C ARG A 253 -7.18 -25.32 -7.22
N VAL A 254 -7.83 -26.38 -7.72
CA VAL A 254 -8.72 -26.27 -8.87
C VAL A 254 -9.88 -25.34 -8.51
N ILE A 255 -10.18 -24.40 -9.39
CA ILE A 255 -11.23 -23.40 -9.21
C ILE A 255 -11.98 -23.20 -10.52
N SER A 256 -13.31 -23.17 -10.47
CA SER A 256 -14.14 -22.89 -11.65
C SER A 256 -14.18 -21.38 -11.92
N VAL A 257 -14.52 -20.98 -13.15
CA VAL A 257 -14.67 -19.57 -13.52
C VAL A 257 -15.75 -18.88 -12.69
N GLU A 258 -16.85 -19.58 -12.44
CA GLU A 258 -17.98 -19.12 -11.63
C GLU A 258 -17.58 -18.97 -10.16
N GLU A 259 -16.78 -19.89 -9.64
CA GLU A 259 -16.26 -19.81 -8.28
C GLU A 259 -15.27 -18.65 -8.14
N LEU A 260 -14.34 -18.49 -9.09
CA LEU A 260 -13.38 -17.38 -9.12
C LEU A 260 -14.10 -16.02 -9.27
N ALA A 261 -15.17 -15.96 -10.05
CA ALA A 261 -15.99 -14.75 -10.15
C ALA A 261 -16.69 -14.43 -8.83
N ARG A 262 -17.22 -15.44 -8.13
CA ARG A 262 -17.83 -15.27 -6.80
C ARG A 262 -16.82 -14.79 -5.76
N GLU A 263 -15.63 -15.37 -5.75
CA GLU A 263 -14.48 -14.95 -4.93
C GLU A 263 -14.13 -13.47 -5.13
N LEU A 264 -14.25 -12.99 -6.36
CA LEU A 264 -14.00 -11.60 -6.73
C LEU A 264 -15.24 -10.71 -6.66
N SER A 265 -16.42 -11.24 -6.32
CA SER A 265 -17.70 -10.50 -6.40
C SER A 265 -17.97 -9.91 -7.80
N LEU A 266 -17.60 -10.65 -8.85
CA LEU A 266 -17.79 -10.28 -10.25
C LEU A 266 -19.01 -10.97 -10.87
N GLY A 267 -19.68 -10.27 -11.78
CA GLY A 267 -20.79 -10.82 -12.56
C GLY A 267 -20.35 -11.66 -13.76
N PRO A 268 -21.30 -12.30 -14.47
CA PRO A 268 -21.03 -13.17 -15.63
C PRO A 268 -20.27 -12.49 -16.79
N SER A 269 -20.34 -11.16 -16.90
CA SER A 269 -19.61 -10.39 -17.90
C SER A 269 -18.09 -10.54 -17.79
N ALA A 270 -17.56 -10.85 -16.60
CA ALA A 270 -16.13 -11.04 -16.37
C ALA A 270 -15.63 -12.45 -16.74
N TYR A 271 -16.52 -13.41 -17.03
CA TYR A 271 -16.14 -14.82 -17.22
C TYR A 271 -15.18 -15.02 -18.39
N GLY A 272 -15.27 -14.21 -19.45
CA GLY A 272 -14.33 -14.25 -20.56
C GLY A 272 -12.89 -13.99 -20.11
N ILE A 273 -12.69 -12.91 -19.34
CA ILE A 273 -11.36 -12.52 -18.82
C ILE A 273 -10.86 -13.54 -17.79
N LEU A 274 -11.74 -14.02 -16.90
CA LEU A 274 -11.37 -14.98 -15.87
C LEU A 274 -10.97 -16.35 -16.42
N ARG A 275 -11.43 -16.73 -17.61
CA ARG A 275 -10.95 -17.96 -18.29
C ARG A 275 -9.48 -17.88 -18.66
N GLU A 276 -8.98 -16.69 -19.01
CA GLU A 276 -7.55 -16.48 -19.32
C GLU A 276 -6.66 -16.59 -18.06
N TRP A 277 -7.26 -16.55 -16.87
CA TRP A 277 -6.54 -16.63 -15.60
C TRP A 277 -6.37 -18.06 -15.11
N ILE A 278 -7.02 -19.03 -15.77
CA ILE A 278 -7.06 -20.44 -15.35
C ILE A 278 -6.33 -21.27 -16.42
N ASN A 279 -5.40 -22.10 -15.99
CA ASN A 279 -4.66 -23.04 -16.83
C ASN A 279 -5.54 -24.24 -17.23
N SER A 280 -5.05 -25.07 -18.15
CA SER A 280 -5.75 -26.29 -18.60
C SER A 280 -6.00 -27.32 -17.48
N ASP A 281 -5.24 -27.25 -16.37
CA ASP A 281 -5.41 -28.08 -15.18
C ASP A 281 -6.50 -27.56 -14.22
N GLY A 282 -7.16 -26.45 -14.56
CA GLY A 282 -8.20 -25.82 -13.74
C GLY A 282 -7.66 -24.99 -12.58
N LYS A 283 -6.36 -24.74 -12.49
CA LYS A 283 -5.72 -23.91 -11.46
C LYS A 283 -5.39 -22.52 -11.99
N LEU A 284 -5.15 -21.55 -11.08
CA LEU A 284 -4.74 -20.21 -11.52
C LEU A 284 -3.37 -20.26 -12.20
N SER A 285 -3.24 -19.56 -13.34
CA SER A 285 -1.97 -19.25 -13.99
C SER A 285 -1.18 -18.20 -13.19
N LEU A 286 0.10 -17.95 -13.50
CA LEU A 286 0.87 -16.87 -12.86
C LEU A 286 0.19 -15.50 -13.08
N LEU A 287 -0.31 -15.28 -14.30
CA LEU A 287 -1.12 -14.09 -14.61
C LEU A 287 -2.39 -14.06 -13.77
N GLY A 288 -3.11 -15.18 -13.67
CA GLY A 288 -4.31 -15.28 -12.85
C GLY A 288 -4.05 -15.02 -11.38
N TYR A 289 -2.97 -15.56 -10.84
CA TYR A 289 -2.51 -15.35 -9.46
C TYR A 289 -2.22 -13.87 -9.19
N THR A 290 -1.40 -13.24 -10.02
CA THR A 290 -1.05 -11.81 -9.84
C THR A 290 -2.27 -10.91 -9.94
N LYS A 291 -3.17 -11.14 -10.91
CA LYS A 291 -4.43 -10.38 -11.00
C LYS A 291 -5.36 -10.66 -9.83
N TYR A 292 -5.46 -11.92 -9.38
CA TYR A 292 -6.25 -12.30 -8.22
C TYR A 292 -5.74 -11.63 -6.93
N LEU A 293 -4.42 -11.48 -6.75
CA LEU A 293 -3.84 -10.77 -5.61
C LEU A 293 -4.26 -9.29 -5.52
N HIS A 294 -4.46 -8.60 -6.64
CA HIS A 294 -4.98 -7.23 -6.65
C HIS A 294 -6.50 -7.15 -6.42
N GLY A 295 -7.21 -8.27 -6.61
CA GLY A 295 -8.66 -8.32 -6.56
C GLY A 295 -9.30 -7.60 -7.75
N VAL A 296 -10.60 -7.30 -7.63
CA VAL A 296 -11.27 -6.47 -8.61
C VAL A 296 -10.70 -5.07 -8.51
N ARG A 297 -10.14 -4.55 -9.62
CA ARG A 297 -9.88 -3.12 -9.72
C ARG A 297 -11.22 -2.47 -9.39
N SER A 298 -11.31 -1.75 -8.27
CA SER A 298 -12.36 -0.78 -8.09
C SER A 298 -12.13 0.30 -9.15
N SER A 299 -12.48 -0.02 -10.40
CA SER A 299 -12.85 0.99 -11.35
C SER A 299 -14.06 1.60 -10.72
N ASN A 300 -13.86 2.79 -10.12
CA ASN A 300 -14.93 3.72 -9.82
C ASN A 300 -16.00 3.52 -10.88
N THR A 301 -17.17 3.13 -10.42
CA THR A 301 -18.40 3.16 -11.18
C THR A 301 -18.42 4.48 -11.93
N ARG A 302 -18.12 4.43 -13.23
CA ARG A 302 -18.47 5.48 -14.17
C ARG A 302 -19.98 5.44 -14.25
N HIS A 303 -20.64 6.08 -13.28
CA HIS A 303 -21.95 6.62 -13.53
C HIS A 303 -21.74 7.87 -14.37
N HIS A 304 -22.15 7.73 -15.63
CA HIS A 304 -22.35 8.81 -16.58
C HIS A 304 -23.27 9.89 -16.02
#